data_AF-A0A3D5MX86-F1
#
_entry.id   AF-A0A3D5MX86-F1
#
_cell.length_a   1.000
_cell.length_b   1.000
_cell.length_c   1.000
_cell.angle_alpha   90.00
_cell.angle_beta   90.00
_cell.angle_gamma   90.00
#
_symmetry.space_group_name_H-M   'P 1'
#
loop_
_entity.id
_entity.type
_entity.pdbx_description
1 polymer ?
#
loop_
_entity_poly.entity_id
_entity_poly.type
_entity_poly.pdbx_seq_one_letter_code
_entity_poly.pdbx_strand_id
1 'polypeptide(L)'
;FKFSFSSGYKISIKNNTNKTIENLELKYYDGNTLTTISQIEPKESFEYNIDTNNIRGENAVILTYKDNKGNSYEEYVVGYLEKGSIGKSNVVINKIDDNGTLEIEVK
;
A
#
# COMPACT_ATOMS: atom_id res chain seq x y z
N PHE A 1 6.39 -18.03 -28.20
CA PHE A 1 6.47 -16.85 -27.31
C PHE A 1 5.26 -16.85 -26.38
N LYS A 2 5.44 -17.05 -25.07
CA LYS A 2 4.37 -16.91 -24.08
C LYS A 2 4.31 -15.43 -23.70
N PHE A 3 3.23 -14.74 -24.05
CA PHE A 3 2.91 -13.45 -23.45
C PHE A 3 2.58 -13.70 -21.97
N SER A 4 3.51 -13.38 -21.08
CA SER A 4 3.20 -13.23 -19.66
C SER A 4 2.61 -11.84 -19.49
N PHE A 5 1.31 -11.69 -19.68
CA PHE A 5 0.62 -10.53 -19.13
C PHE A 5 0.82 -10.60 -17.63
N SER A 6 1.50 -9.63 -17.02
CA SER A 6 1.45 -9.44 -15.57
C SER A 6 0.04 -8.96 -15.22
N SER A 7 -0.95 -9.87 -15.31
CA SER A 7 -2.28 -9.65 -14.78
C SER A 7 -2.12 -9.37 -13.29
N GLY A 8 -2.54 -8.20 -12.85
CA GLY A 8 -2.36 -7.81 -11.47
C GLY A 8 -2.53 -6.32 -11.28
N TYR A 9 -2.59 -5.92 -10.01
CA TYR A 9 -2.75 -4.55 -9.61
C TYR A 9 -1.46 -4.06 -8.98
N LYS A 10 -0.85 -3.01 -9.53
CA LYS A 10 0.41 -2.46 -9.04
C LYS A 10 0.16 -1.38 -8.00
N ILE A 11 0.81 -1.47 -6.85
CA ILE A 11 0.83 -0.42 -5.83
C ILE A 11 2.25 0.13 -5.76
N SER A 12 2.40 1.45 -5.81
CA SER A 12 3.65 2.14 -5.54
C SER A 12 3.47 3.05 -4.34
N ILE A 13 4.36 2.96 -3.36
CA ILE A 13 4.36 3.80 -2.15
C ILE A 13 5.66 4.58 -2.13
N LYS A 14 5.56 5.90 -2.27
CA LYS A 14 6.71 6.81 -2.25
C LYS A 14 6.83 7.48 -0.90
N ASN A 15 8.00 7.36 -0.27
CA ASN A 15 8.37 8.19 0.86
C ASN A 15 8.92 9.52 0.34
N ASN A 16 8.10 10.55 0.29
CA ASN A 16 8.54 11.89 -0.11
C ASN A 16 9.09 12.72 1.07
N THR A 17 9.26 12.13 2.25
CA THR A 17 9.79 12.82 3.43
C THR A 17 11.32 12.80 3.45
N ASN A 18 11.91 13.34 4.51
CA ASN A 18 13.35 13.26 4.82
C ASN A 18 13.65 12.27 5.96
N LYS A 19 12.67 11.46 6.37
CA LYS A 19 12.79 10.46 7.44
C LYS A 19 12.45 9.08 6.90
N THR A 20 13.05 8.04 7.43
CA THR A 20 12.68 6.65 7.12
C THR A 20 11.26 6.40 7.65
N ILE A 21 10.41 5.78 6.82
CA ILE A 21 9.08 5.33 7.23
C ILE A 21 9.18 3.83 7.52
N GLU A 22 8.69 3.40 8.68
CA GLU A 22 8.83 2.01 9.14
C GLU A 22 7.46 1.37 9.37
N ASN A 23 7.45 0.04 9.36
CA ASN A 23 6.34 -0.79 9.84
C ASN A 23 4.99 -0.47 9.18
N LEU A 24 4.97 -0.37 7.85
CA LEU A 24 3.72 -0.30 7.09
C LEU A 24 3.23 -1.72 6.75
N GLU A 25 1.93 -1.87 6.57
CA GLU A 25 1.32 -3.11 6.11
C GLU A 25 0.30 -2.82 5.01
N LEU A 26 0.36 -3.55 3.90
CA LEU A 26 -0.74 -3.63 2.95
C LEU A 26 -1.57 -4.88 3.28
N LYS A 27 -2.87 -4.71 3.39
CA LYS A 27 -3.83 -5.80 3.61
C LYS A 27 -5.08 -5.62 2.77
N TYR A 28 -5.75 -6.72 2.50
CA TYR A 28 -7.12 -6.69 2.02
C TYR A 28 -8.06 -6.14 3.09
N TYR A 29 -9.18 -5.54 2.68
CA TYR A 29 -10.20 -5.03 3.60
C TYR A 29 -10.79 -6.13 4.50
N ASP A 30 -10.85 -7.36 4.00
CA ASP A 30 -11.25 -8.54 4.78
C ASP A 30 -10.23 -8.98 5.85
N GLY A 31 -9.07 -8.32 5.94
CA GLY A 31 -8.05 -8.51 6.96
C GLY A 31 -6.88 -9.39 6.55
N ASN A 32 -6.88 -10.01 5.36
CA ASN A 32 -5.73 -10.79 4.91
C ASN A 32 -4.54 -9.88 4.55
N THR A 33 -3.41 -10.03 5.24
CA THR A 33 -2.17 -9.30 4.93
C THR A 33 -1.64 -9.69 3.54
N LEU A 34 -1.36 -8.69 2.72
CA LEU A 34 -0.71 -8.83 1.41
C LEU A 34 0.82 -8.83 1.55
N THR A 35 1.34 -7.81 2.24
CA THR A 35 2.76 -7.67 2.51
C THR A 35 2.99 -6.74 3.69
N THR A 36 4.05 -7.01 4.42
CA THR A 36 4.62 -6.06 5.39
C THR A 36 5.77 -5.31 4.73
N ILE A 37 5.94 -4.05 5.10
CA ILE A 37 6.98 -3.16 4.57
C ILE A 37 7.74 -2.66 5.78
N SER A 38 8.89 -3.29 6.05
CA SER A 38 9.69 -2.99 7.25
C SER A 38 10.15 -1.54 7.26
N GLN A 39 10.61 -1.04 6.11
CA GLN A 39 11.02 0.36 5.95
C GLN A 39 10.98 0.85 4.50
N ILE A 40 10.83 2.16 4.33
CA ILE A 40 11.05 2.90 3.09
C ILE A 40 11.95 4.09 3.41
N GLU A 41 13.15 4.08 2.85
CA GLU A 41 14.14 5.14 3.09
C GLU A 41 13.69 6.51 2.54
N PRO A 42 14.25 7.63 3.04
CA PRO A 42 13.92 8.95 2.55
C PRO A 42 14.07 9.05 1.03
N LYS A 43 13.04 9.59 0.37
CA LYS A 43 12.98 9.78 -1.09
C LYS A 43 12.91 8.50 -1.93
N GLU A 44 12.93 7.33 -1.31
CA GLU A 44 12.79 6.04 -1.97
C GLU A 44 11.31 5.65 -2.17
N SER A 45 11.11 4.57 -2.92
CA SER A 45 9.78 4.01 -3.19
C SER A 45 9.77 2.50 -3.03
N PHE A 46 8.64 1.99 -2.55
CA PHE A 46 8.33 0.56 -2.52
C PHE A 46 7.30 0.25 -3.60
N GLU A 47 7.45 -0.89 -4.27
CA GLU A 47 6.50 -1.37 -5.26
C GLU A 47 6.02 -2.77 -4.90
N TYR A 48 4.72 -3.01 -5.07
CA TYR A 48 4.09 -4.30 -4.85
C TYR A 48 3.10 -4.62 -5.97
N ASN A 49 3.14 -5.85 -6.47
CA ASN A 49 2.21 -6.34 -7.47
C ASN A 49 1.27 -7.36 -6.83
N ILE A 50 -0.02 -7.04 -6.81
CA ILE A 50 -1.06 -7.96 -6.33
C ILE A 50 -1.41 -8.92 -7.46
N ASP A 51 -1.36 -10.23 -7.19
CA ASP A 51 -2.00 -11.24 -8.05
C ASP A 51 -3.51 -11.22 -7.83
N THR A 52 -4.24 -10.62 -8.76
CA THR A 52 -5.69 -10.48 -8.67
C THR A 52 -6.45 -11.72 -9.14
N ASN A 53 -5.79 -12.76 -9.65
CA ASN A 53 -6.48 -13.93 -10.20
C ASN A 53 -7.20 -14.78 -9.14
N ASN A 54 -6.79 -14.65 -7.88
CA ASN A 54 -7.28 -15.45 -6.77
C ASN A 54 -8.20 -14.67 -5.80
N ILE A 55 -8.50 -13.40 -6.09
CA ILE A 55 -9.43 -12.60 -5.28
C ILE A 55 -10.83 -13.21 -5.37
N ARG A 56 -11.50 -13.32 -4.22
CA ARG A 56 -12.87 -13.82 -4.11
C ARG A 56 -13.80 -12.66 -3.78
N GLY A 57 -14.84 -12.47 -4.59
CA GLY A 57 -15.78 -11.36 -4.42
C GLY A 57 -15.13 -10.00 -4.66
N GLU A 58 -15.77 -8.98 -4.11
CA GLU A 58 -15.30 -7.60 -4.12
C GLU A 58 -14.42 -7.35 -2.89
N ASN A 59 -13.30 -6.66 -3.07
CA ASN A 59 -12.39 -6.32 -1.99
C ASN A 59 -11.86 -4.89 -2.15
N ALA A 60 -11.09 -4.45 -1.17
CA ALA A 60 -10.33 -3.21 -1.20
C ALA A 60 -8.93 -3.47 -0.64
N VAL A 61 -7.99 -2.56 -0.90
CA VAL A 61 -6.64 -2.63 -0.33
C VAL A 61 -6.43 -1.46 0.59
N ILE A 62 -6.00 -1.76 1.80
CA ILE A 62 -5.75 -0.80 2.87
C ILE A 62 -4.26 -0.81 3.20
N LEU A 63 -3.68 0.39 3.34
CA LEU A 63 -2.40 0.60 3.99
C LEU A 63 -2.63 0.87 5.47
N THR A 64 -1.95 0.15 6.34
CA THR A 64 -2.01 0.38 7.78
C THR A 64 -0.64 0.67 8.34
N TYR A 65 -0.62 1.44 9.42
CA TYR A 65 0.59 1.78 10.17
C TYR A 65 0.22 2.17 11.61
N LYS A 66 1.24 2.36 12.46
CA LYS A 66 1.06 2.87 13.82
C LYS A 66 1.84 4.16 14.02
N ASP A 67 1.27 5.09 14.77
CA ASP A 67 1.98 6.28 15.22
C ASP A 67 2.97 5.97 16.36
N ASN A 68 3.68 6.99 16.84
CA ASN A 68 4.68 6.85 17.92
C ASN A 68 4.06 6.42 19.26
N LYS A 69 2.73 6.54 19.43
CA LYS A 69 1.98 6.11 20.62
C LYS A 69 1.37 4.72 20.46
N GLY A 70 1.54 4.10 19.29
CA GLY A 70 0.99 2.78 18.97
C GLY A 70 -0.47 2.81 18.49
N ASN A 71 -1.05 3.98 18.21
CA ASN A 71 -2.39 4.09 17.63
C ASN A 71 -2.35 3.64 16.17
N SER A 72 -3.29 2.78 15.77
CA SER A 72 -3.38 2.29 14.39
C SER A 72 -4.12 3.28 13.48
N TYR A 73 -3.61 3.42 12.27
CA TYR A 73 -4.20 4.22 11.19
C TYR A 73 -4.39 3.35 9.95
N GLU A 74 -5.42 3.68 9.16
CA GLU A 74 -5.79 2.96 7.95
C GLU A 74 -6.05 3.96 6.81
N GLU A 75 -5.54 3.67 5.62
CA GLU A 75 -5.74 4.46 4.40
C GLU A 75 -6.14 3.55 3.24
N TYR A 76 -7.19 3.92 2.49
CA TYR A 76 -7.65 3.12 1.35
C TYR A 76 -6.78 3.39 0.12
N VAL A 77 -5.97 2.41 -0.26
CA VAL A 77 -5.09 2.48 -1.44
C VAL A 77 -5.83 2.10 -2.72
N VAL A 78 -6.78 1.16 -2.61
CA VAL A 78 -7.64 0.73 -3.70
C VAL A 78 -9.06 0.54 -3.15
N GLY A 79 -10.01 1.34 -3.60
CA GLY A 79 -11.39 1.29 -3.09
C GLY A 79 -12.23 0.12 -3.60
N TYR A 80 -11.89 -0.44 -4.77
CA TYR A 80 -12.57 -1.60 -5.35
C TYR A 80 -11.56 -2.46 -6.12
N LEU A 81 -11.52 -3.74 -5.80
CA LEU A 81 -10.62 -4.73 -6.40
C LEU A 81 -11.33 -6.09 -6.50
N GLU A 82 -11.40 -6.63 -7.71
CA GLU A 82 -12.02 -7.92 -7.99
C GLU A 82 -11.09 -8.84 -8.80
N LYS A 83 -11.54 -10.09 -9.00
CA LYS A 83 -10.78 -11.08 -9.77
C LYS A 83 -10.39 -10.57 -11.16
N GLY A 84 -9.10 -10.66 -11.47
CA GLY A 84 -8.58 -10.27 -12.79
C GLY A 84 -8.46 -8.76 -12.99
N SER A 85 -8.68 -7.95 -11.96
CA SER A 85 -8.44 -6.51 -12.00
C SER A 85 -7.00 -6.21 -12.44
N ILE A 86 -6.86 -5.25 -13.35
CA ILE A 86 -5.58 -4.72 -13.80
C ILE A 86 -5.61 -3.22 -13.57
N GLY A 87 -4.60 -2.71 -12.86
CA GLY A 87 -4.58 -1.30 -12.52
C GLY A 87 -3.31 -0.91 -11.81
N LYS A 88 -3.27 0.37 -11.40
CA LYS A 88 -2.22 0.90 -10.56
C LYS A 88 -2.78 1.92 -9.59
N SER A 89 -2.20 1.98 -8.39
CA SER A 89 -2.43 3.04 -7.41
C SER A 89 -1.08 3.57 -6.92
N ASN A 90 -0.98 4.89 -6.81
CA ASN A 90 0.23 5.55 -6.31
C ASN A 90 -0.08 6.23 -4.98
N VAL A 91 0.63 5.81 -3.95
CA VAL A 91 0.55 6.37 -2.61
C VAL A 91 1.78 7.25 -2.40
N VAL A 92 1.59 8.48 -1.95
CA VAL A 92 2.68 9.40 -1.63
C VAL A 92 2.56 9.80 -0.16
N ILE A 93 3.59 9.48 0.62
CA ILE A 93 3.73 9.92 2.01
C ILE A 93 4.47 11.25 1.97
N ASN A 94 3.73 12.35 2.15
CA ASN A 94 4.24 13.71 1.96
C ASN A 94 4.91 14.27 3.21
N LYS A 95 4.36 13.97 4.39
CA LYS A 95 4.88 14.40 5.69
C LYS A 95 4.66 13.34 6.76
N ILE A 96 5.46 13.43 7.81
CA ILE A 96 5.26 12.73 9.08
C ILE A 96 5.30 13.78 10.18
N ASP A 97 4.25 13.86 10.98
CA ASP A 97 4.17 14.82 12.10
C ASP A 97 4.99 14.33 13.31
N ASP A 98 5.08 15.16 14.36
CA ASP A 98 5.84 14.82 15.57
C ASP A 98 5.24 13.63 16.36
N ASN A 99 3.98 13.30 16.13
CA ASN A 99 3.34 12.12 16.71
C ASN A 99 3.57 10.84 15.90
N GLY A 100 4.12 10.93 14.69
CA GLY A 100 4.29 9.79 13.78
C GLY A 100 3.10 9.57 12.85
N THR A 101 2.16 10.51 12.77
CA THR A 101 1.03 10.47 11.83
C THR A 101 1.51 10.84 10.43
N LEU A 102 1.12 10.06 9.43
CA LEU A 102 1.51 10.25 8.04
C LEU A 102 0.47 11.07 7.28
N GLU A 103 0.93 12.09 6.55
CA GLU A 103 0.12 12.80 5.55
C GLU A 103 0.21 12.03 4.22
N ILE A 104 -0.83 11.27 3.90
CA ILE A 104 -0.87 10.35 2.77
C ILE A 104 -1.78 10.89 1.66
N GLU A 105 -1.33 10.79 0.42
CA GLU A 105 -2.10 11.10 -0.79
C GLU A 105 -2.16 9.86 -1.69
N VAL A 106 -3.35 9.47 -2.14
CA VAL A 106 -3.58 8.34 -3.06
C VAL A 106 -4.00 8.86 -4.44
N LYS A 107 -3.36 8.38 -5.52
CA LYS A 107 -3.54 8.83 -6.92
C LYS A 107 -3.77 7.68 -7.89
#